data_AF-A0A7L4QSN6-F1
#
_entry.id   AF-A0A7L4QSN6-F1
#
_cell.length_a   1.000
_cell.length_b   1.000
_cell.length_c   1.000
_cell.angle_alpha   90.00
_cell.angle_beta   90.00
_cell.angle_gamma   90.00
#
_symmetry.space_group_name_H-M   'P 1'
#
loop_
_entity.id
_entity.type
_entity.pdbx_description
1 polymer ?
#
loop_
_entity_poly.entity_id
_entity_poly.type
_entity_poly.pdbx_seq_one_letter_code
_entity_poly.pdbx_strand_id
1 'polypeptide(L)'
;MMNLEDTDTSDRSKFRLIGTSVLAYRFIVPHDEMLFVGEILKIADRQKGYSFFAKVTDMFHESNFADERWDTRPFSEQFYRLGDDVFVEVEAVPLGYVDEEGKFRKPRTLPTKFSRVEVPDSRDLSFLTQVMGDIEVGMMKSGQDVIRDVPVRIHSEVLPQHMGVFATTGMGKSNFMKVFSASCMRARQFGLLVVDPHGEYLQGGRSSTGAQTLGLVHYQAGRDGLAVFSSRDETQRKKYGLNTLAIEYDDFRISDLSILYDLSFPQRDIVDALDEYRGSDVIGFFERLDPESFTPDSYRTLEGRDREIAHRLRTSNPGPLRVIKRRLENLTRGNSRFFRERGSALPEILKHLHQKKVVLIDIPHMSERSELFVLSIITRIILEKHRETSEQFGVFDQHEERSQVLITIEEAQRVLGTGGSSTQVFRECAMEGRKFGVGLCVVTQQPKNIDPRVLAQINTFVVMGLGDK
;
A
#
# COMPACT_ATOMS: atom_id res chain seq x y z
N MET A 1 23.72 -59.40 18.33
CA MET A 1 23.23 -58.08 18.79
C MET A 1 22.75 -57.35 17.56
N MET A 2 21.44 -57.36 17.34
CA MET A 2 20.77 -56.62 16.29
C MET A 2 20.67 -55.20 16.85
N ASN A 3 21.31 -54.20 16.21
CA ASN A 3 21.13 -52.81 16.61
C ASN A 3 19.63 -52.51 16.52
N LEU A 4 19.04 -52.21 17.68
CA LEU A 4 17.62 -51.93 17.91
C LEU A 4 17.27 -50.47 17.61
N GLU A 5 17.94 -49.92 16.61
CA GLU A 5 17.69 -48.57 16.15
C GLU A 5 17.22 -48.68 14.70
N ASP A 6 15.91 -48.56 14.46
CA ASP A 6 15.44 -48.00 13.19
C ASP A 6 15.56 -46.47 13.25
N THR A 7 16.76 -46.01 13.63
CA THR A 7 17.23 -44.63 13.45
C THR A 7 17.73 -44.44 12.03
N ASP A 8 17.23 -45.23 11.06
CA ASP A 8 17.53 -44.96 9.66
C ASP A 8 16.76 -43.70 9.25
N THR A 9 17.40 -42.56 9.53
CA THR A 9 16.99 -41.23 9.09
C THR A 9 17.09 -41.09 7.58
N SER A 10 17.77 -42.04 6.91
CA SER A 10 17.83 -42.12 5.46
C SER A 10 16.62 -42.85 4.83
N ASP A 11 15.73 -43.44 5.64
CA ASP A 11 14.52 -44.10 5.13
C ASP A 11 13.50 -43.08 4.60
N ARG A 12 13.52 -42.94 3.28
CA ARG A 12 12.56 -42.13 2.50
C ARG A 12 11.12 -42.62 2.61
N SER A 13 10.85 -43.78 3.20
CA SER A 13 9.50 -44.26 3.48
C SER A 13 8.77 -43.39 4.51
N LYS A 14 9.51 -42.66 5.36
CA LYS A 14 8.95 -41.83 6.43
C LYS A 14 8.24 -40.57 5.89
N PHE A 15 8.71 -39.98 4.77
CA PHE A 15 8.14 -38.77 4.12
C PHE A 15 6.87 -39.04 3.30
N ARG A 16 5.79 -39.44 3.97
CA ARG A 16 4.55 -39.84 3.30
C ARG A 16 3.33 -39.16 3.88
N LEU A 17 2.42 -38.75 2.99
CA LEU A 17 1.11 -38.24 3.38
C LEU A 17 0.31 -39.32 4.13
N ILE A 18 -0.07 -39.02 5.37
CA ILE A 18 -0.95 -39.85 6.21
C ILE A 18 -2.35 -39.25 6.37
N GLY A 19 -2.50 -37.94 6.12
CA GLY A 19 -3.74 -37.19 6.30
C GLY A 19 -4.89 -37.69 5.43
N THR A 20 -6.11 -37.53 5.95
CA THR A 20 -7.37 -37.97 5.32
C THR A 20 -8.30 -36.81 4.94
N SER A 21 -7.86 -35.56 5.14
CA SER A 21 -8.68 -34.35 4.98
C SER A 21 -8.16 -33.44 3.85
N VAL A 22 -9.08 -32.91 3.04
CA VAL A 22 -8.75 -31.87 2.04
C VAL A 22 -8.39 -30.54 2.69
N LEU A 23 -8.78 -30.32 3.95
CA LEU A 23 -8.56 -29.05 4.65
C LEU A 23 -7.19 -28.95 5.32
N ALA A 24 -6.56 -30.09 5.60
CA ALA A 24 -5.26 -30.18 6.27
C ALA A 24 -4.54 -31.45 5.82
N TYR A 25 -3.30 -31.31 5.37
CA TYR A 25 -2.43 -32.43 5.08
C TYR A 25 -1.58 -32.74 6.30
N ARG A 26 -1.46 -34.05 6.59
CA ARG A 26 -0.59 -34.57 7.64
C ARG A 26 0.39 -35.54 7.03
N PHE A 27 1.64 -35.45 7.43
CA PHE A 27 2.72 -36.36 7.05
C PHE A 27 3.69 -36.49 8.21
N ILE A 28 4.47 -37.56 8.20
CA ILE A 28 5.48 -37.83 9.22
C ILE A 28 6.85 -37.57 8.61
N VAL A 29 7.81 -37.16 9.44
CA VAL A 29 9.23 -37.07 9.10
C VAL A 29 10.07 -37.65 10.25
N PRO A 30 11.35 -38.02 10.01
CA PRO A 30 12.27 -38.41 11.07
C PRO A 30 12.31 -37.39 12.22
N HIS A 31 12.53 -37.85 13.44
CA HIS A 31 12.46 -37.00 14.63
C HIS A 31 13.51 -35.89 14.69
N ASP A 32 14.60 -36.03 13.92
CA ASP A 32 15.73 -35.12 13.80
C ASP A 32 15.69 -34.28 12.51
N GLU A 33 14.65 -34.43 11.69
CA GLU A 33 14.50 -33.68 10.45
C GLU A 33 14.32 -32.18 10.75
N MET A 34 15.07 -31.34 10.03
CA MET A 34 14.93 -29.88 10.14
C MET A 34 13.88 -29.35 9.17
N LEU A 35 12.70 -29.02 9.69
CA LEU A 35 11.62 -28.32 8.98
C LEU A 35 11.26 -27.01 9.68
N PHE A 36 10.71 -26.07 8.92
CA PHE A 36 10.29 -24.77 9.46
C PHE A 36 8.81 -24.48 9.23
N VAL A 37 8.17 -23.83 10.21
CA VAL A 37 6.82 -23.28 10.02
C VAL A 37 6.85 -22.28 8.86
N GLY A 38 5.89 -22.41 7.95
CA GLY A 38 5.80 -21.61 6.73
C GLY A 38 6.58 -22.18 5.54
N GLU A 39 7.25 -23.32 5.70
CA GLU A 39 7.89 -24.03 4.59
C GLU A 39 6.83 -24.59 3.63
N ILE A 40 7.11 -24.47 2.34
CA ILE A 40 6.24 -24.94 1.27
C ILE A 40 6.80 -26.26 0.76
N LEU A 41 5.95 -27.28 0.80
CA LEU A 41 6.29 -28.64 0.43
C LEU A 41 5.43 -29.09 -0.74
N LYS A 42 6.02 -29.97 -1.55
CA LYS A 42 5.37 -30.63 -2.67
C LYS A 42 4.98 -32.05 -2.27
N ILE A 43 3.77 -32.46 -2.61
CA ILE A 43 3.32 -33.84 -2.50
C ILE A 43 3.19 -34.38 -3.92
N ALA A 44 4.10 -35.29 -4.29
CA ALA A 44 4.18 -35.87 -5.62
C ALA A 44 3.24 -37.09 -5.73
N ASP A 45 2.08 -36.89 -6.37
CA ASP A 45 1.08 -37.92 -6.58
C ASP A 45 1.24 -38.57 -7.97
N ARG A 46 2.06 -39.61 -8.03
CA ARG A 46 2.32 -40.35 -9.27
C ARG A 46 1.11 -41.13 -9.78
N GLN A 47 0.12 -41.43 -8.94
CA GLN A 47 -1.07 -42.15 -9.38
C GLN A 47 -2.03 -41.22 -10.13
N LYS A 48 -2.13 -39.96 -9.70
CA LYS A 48 -2.97 -38.95 -10.35
C LYS A 48 -2.24 -38.09 -11.38
N GLY A 49 -0.91 -38.19 -11.44
CA GLY A 49 -0.09 -37.30 -12.27
C GLY A 49 -0.05 -35.85 -11.75
N TYR A 50 -0.45 -35.61 -10.50
CA TYR A 50 -0.58 -34.27 -9.92
C TYR A 50 0.56 -33.95 -8.95
N SER A 51 0.92 -32.66 -8.87
CA SER A 51 1.82 -32.14 -7.84
C SER A 51 1.04 -31.21 -6.92
N PHE A 52 0.81 -31.63 -5.69
CA PHE A 52 0.14 -30.81 -4.68
C PHE A 52 1.16 -29.98 -3.92
N PHE A 53 0.72 -28.81 -3.44
CA PHE A 53 1.54 -27.92 -2.63
C PHE A 53 0.83 -27.63 -1.32
N ALA A 54 1.59 -27.65 -0.22
CA ALA A 54 1.09 -27.33 1.11
C ALA A 54 2.11 -26.51 1.88
N LYS A 55 1.64 -25.71 2.84
CA LYS A 55 2.49 -24.89 3.70
C LYS A 55 2.44 -25.44 5.12
N VAL A 56 3.59 -25.74 5.71
CA VAL A 56 3.72 -26.20 7.09
C VAL A 56 3.13 -25.15 8.03
N THR A 57 2.20 -25.58 8.88
CA THR A 57 1.53 -24.74 9.88
C THR A 57 1.94 -25.08 11.29
N ASP A 58 2.18 -26.36 11.58
CA ASP A 58 2.59 -26.81 12.91
C ASP A 58 3.36 -28.13 12.84
N MET A 59 4.09 -28.46 13.91
CA MET A 59 4.92 -29.66 14.02
C MET A 59 4.89 -30.20 15.46
N PHE A 60 4.71 -31.50 15.61
CA PHE A 60 4.56 -32.17 16.90
C PHE A 60 5.51 -33.37 16.97
N HIS A 61 6.17 -33.56 18.11
CA HIS A 61 6.81 -34.84 18.38
C HIS A 61 5.74 -35.87 18.71
N GLU A 62 5.75 -37.00 18.01
CA GLU A 62 4.82 -38.10 18.17
C GLU A 62 5.54 -39.45 18.21
N SER A 63 4.84 -40.48 18.67
CA SER A 63 5.35 -41.84 18.68
C SER A 63 4.27 -42.87 18.36
N ASN A 64 4.69 -44.08 18.00
CA ASN A 64 3.79 -45.23 17.88
C ASN A 64 3.78 -46.10 19.16
N PHE A 65 4.26 -45.57 20.28
CA PHE A 65 4.36 -46.33 21.53
C PHE A 65 2.97 -46.60 22.12
N ALA A 66 2.85 -47.73 22.82
CA ALA A 66 1.62 -48.05 23.55
C ALA A 66 1.38 -47.15 24.77
N ASP A 67 2.40 -46.43 25.25
CA ASP A 67 2.30 -45.52 26.39
C ASP A 67 2.05 -44.08 25.93
N GLU A 68 0.93 -43.52 26.36
CA GLU A 68 0.54 -42.13 26.07
C GLU A 68 1.42 -41.08 26.78
N ARG A 69 2.20 -41.47 27.80
CA ARG A 69 3.09 -40.56 28.56
C ARG A 69 4.56 -40.69 28.21
N TRP A 70 4.85 -41.15 27.00
CA TRP A 70 6.19 -41.44 26.55
C TRP A 70 7.15 -40.24 26.61
N ASP A 71 6.61 -39.03 26.43
CA ASP A 71 7.31 -37.74 26.37
C ASP A 71 7.71 -37.18 27.74
N THR A 72 7.12 -37.68 28.83
CA THR A 72 7.38 -37.22 30.21
C THR A 72 8.38 -38.09 30.98
N ARG A 73 8.93 -39.12 30.33
CA ARG A 73 9.90 -40.05 30.93
C ARG A 73 11.35 -39.54 30.78
N PRO A 74 12.26 -39.87 31.72
CA PRO A 74 13.69 -39.57 31.56
C PRO A 74 14.26 -40.26 30.31
N PHE A 75 15.07 -39.57 29.53
CA PHE A 75 15.74 -40.12 28.34
C PHE A 75 16.81 -41.16 28.73
N SER A 76 16.77 -42.37 28.16
CA SER A 76 17.83 -43.40 28.31
C SER A 76 17.95 -44.22 27.03
N GLU A 77 19.17 -44.66 26.72
CA GLU A 77 19.53 -45.29 25.44
C GLU A 77 18.94 -46.71 25.25
N GLN A 78 18.20 -47.27 26.22
CA GLN A 78 17.77 -48.68 26.22
C GLN A 78 16.23 -48.86 26.17
N PHE A 79 15.46 -47.83 25.80
CA PHE A 79 14.00 -47.80 26.01
C PHE A 79 13.14 -48.50 24.94
N TYR A 80 13.61 -48.65 23.71
CA TYR A 80 12.72 -48.93 22.57
C TYR A 80 12.60 -50.42 22.26
N ARG A 81 11.36 -50.91 22.11
CA ARG A 81 11.12 -52.27 21.57
C ARG A 81 11.33 -52.24 20.06
N LEU A 82 11.52 -53.41 19.46
CA LEU A 82 11.63 -53.53 18.02
C LEU A 82 10.34 -52.99 17.35
N GLY A 83 10.47 -51.92 16.56
CA GLY A 83 9.35 -51.26 15.86
C GLY A 83 8.71 -50.07 16.59
N ASP A 84 9.21 -49.70 17.78
CA ASP A 84 8.85 -48.46 18.48
C ASP A 84 9.68 -47.30 17.91
N ASP A 85 9.04 -46.29 17.32
CA ASP A 85 9.66 -45.09 16.74
C ASP A 85 9.09 -43.79 17.31
N VAL A 86 9.99 -42.81 17.51
CA VAL A 86 9.65 -41.40 17.68
C VAL A 86 9.81 -40.69 16.33
N PHE A 87 8.89 -39.80 16.02
CA PHE A 87 8.90 -39.04 14.77
C PHE A 87 8.33 -37.65 14.97
N VAL A 88 8.46 -36.80 13.95
CA VAL A 88 7.75 -35.52 13.92
C VAL A 88 6.54 -35.68 13.00
N GLU A 89 5.36 -35.44 13.56
CA GLU A 89 4.15 -35.24 12.77
C GLU A 89 4.04 -33.78 12.35
N VAL A 90 3.80 -33.56 11.07
CA VAL A 90 3.70 -32.23 10.48
C VAL A 90 2.27 -31.98 10.00
N GLU A 91 1.69 -30.86 10.42
CA GLU A 91 0.46 -30.33 9.87
C GLU A 91 0.77 -29.25 8.83
N ALA A 92 0.12 -29.35 7.68
CA ALA A 92 0.26 -28.38 6.59
C ALA A 92 -1.09 -28.00 5.98
N VAL A 93 -1.26 -26.71 5.71
CA VAL A 93 -2.44 -26.20 5.00
C VAL A 93 -2.27 -26.38 3.49
N PRO A 94 -3.23 -27.00 2.78
CA PRO A 94 -3.16 -27.16 1.33
C PRO A 94 -3.24 -25.80 0.63
N LEU A 95 -2.31 -25.56 -0.31
CA LEU A 95 -2.29 -24.35 -1.13
C LEU A 95 -3.00 -24.57 -2.47
N GLY A 96 -2.85 -25.77 -3.05
CA GLY A 96 -3.40 -26.15 -4.35
C GLY A 96 -2.61 -27.27 -4.99
N TYR A 97 -2.86 -27.53 -6.26
CA TYR A 97 -2.13 -28.53 -7.03
C TYR A 97 -1.98 -28.13 -8.49
N VAL A 98 -0.95 -28.66 -9.13
CA VAL A 98 -0.73 -28.58 -10.57
C VAL A 98 -1.16 -29.90 -11.19
N ASP A 99 -2.03 -29.82 -12.20
CA ASP A 99 -2.51 -30.98 -12.95
C ASP A 99 -1.51 -31.42 -14.04
N GLU A 100 -1.86 -32.47 -14.79
CA GLU A 100 -1.02 -33.01 -15.88
C GLU A 100 -0.80 -31.99 -17.02
N GLU A 101 -1.68 -30.99 -17.15
CA GLU A 101 -1.59 -29.91 -18.14
C GLU A 101 -0.68 -28.77 -17.66
N GLY A 102 -0.13 -28.86 -16.43
CA GLY A 102 0.70 -27.81 -15.84
C GLY A 102 -0.10 -26.65 -15.23
N LYS A 103 -1.42 -26.78 -15.10
CA LYS A 103 -2.30 -25.71 -14.61
C LYS A 103 -2.53 -25.80 -13.11
N PHE A 104 -2.34 -24.68 -12.41
CA PHE A 104 -2.63 -24.60 -10.98
C PHE A 104 -4.14 -24.58 -10.69
N ARG A 105 -4.56 -25.36 -9.70
CA ARG A 105 -5.94 -25.52 -9.24
C ARG A 105 -6.04 -25.44 -7.73
N LYS A 106 -7.19 -24.97 -7.25
CA LYS A 106 -7.51 -24.92 -5.82
C LYS A 106 -7.55 -26.34 -5.22
N PRO A 107 -7.17 -26.52 -3.94
CA PRO A 107 -7.11 -27.83 -3.30
C PRO A 107 -8.54 -28.33 -3.00
N ARG A 108 -9.17 -28.96 -3.99
CA ARG A 108 -10.53 -29.56 -3.90
C ARG A 108 -10.53 -31.08 -3.86
N THR A 109 -9.34 -31.67 -3.86
CA THR A 109 -9.14 -33.12 -3.80
C THR A 109 -7.93 -33.44 -2.93
N LEU A 110 -7.86 -34.67 -2.47
CA LEU A 110 -6.75 -35.21 -1.68
C LEU A 110 -5.66 -35.74 -2.61
N PRO A 111 -4.38 -35.65 -2.25
CA PRO A 111 -3.37 -36.49 -2.85
C PRO A 111 -3.64 -37.95 -2.47
N THR A 112 -3.18 -38.88 -3.28
CA THR A 112 -3.21 -40.31 -2.98
C THR A 112 -2.52 -40.56 -1.64
N LYS A 113 -3.12 -41.41 -0.80
CA LYS A 113 -2.54 -41.78 0.49
C LYS A 113 -1.10 -42.28 0.30
N PHE A 114 -0.20 -41.87 1.19
CA PHE A 114 1.21 -42.22 1.16
C PHE A 114 2.01 -41.66 -0.03
N SER A 115 1.47 -40.66 -0.72
CA SER A 115 2.24 -39.86 -1.70
C SER A 115 3.45 -39.24 -1.03
N ARG A 116 4.54 -39.13 -1.80
CA ARG A 116 5.83 -38.67 -1.30
C ARG A 116 5.81 -37.17 -1.08
N VAL A 117 6.34 -36.74 0.06
CA VAL A 117 6.55 -35.32 0.38
C VAL A 117 7.99 -34.95 0.04
N GLU A 118 8.17 -33.83 -0.66
CA GLU A 118 9.44 -33.35 -1.20
C GLU A 118 9.53 -31.82 -1.05
N VAL A 119 10.74 -31.29 -0.93
CA VAL A 119 10.98 -29.84 -1.05
C VAL A 119 10.91 -29.47 -2.54
N PRO A 120 10.06 -28.51 -2.95
CA PRO A 120 9.93 -28.13 -4.35
C PRO A 120 11.19 -27.43 -4.87
N ASP A 121 11.57 -27.71 -6.12
CA ASP A 121 12.59 -26.93 -6.83
C ASP A 121 11.98 -25.76 -7.62
N SER A 122 12.81 -24.95 -8.27
CA SER A 122 12.33 -23.81 -9.07
C SER A 122 11.50 -24.22 -10.29
N ARG A 123 11.67 -25.44 -10.81
CA ARG A 123 10.86 -25.96 -11.92
C ARG A 123 9.47 -26.34 -11.44
N ASP A 124 9.35 -26.92 -10.25
CA ASP A 124 8.06 -27.24 -9.63
C ASP A 124 7.20 -25.99 -9.40
N LEU A 125 7.84 -24.85 -9.16
CA LEU A 125 7.18 -23.56 -8.92
C LEU A 125 7.07 -22.68 -10.18
N SER A 126 7.53 -23.17 -11.33
CA SER A 126 7.53 -22.40 -12.58
C SER A 126 6.14 -21.93 -13.02
N PHE A 127 5.08 -22.67 -12.66
CA PHE A 127 3.69 -22.26 -12.92
C PHE A 127 3.35 -20.90 -12.30
N LEU A 128 3.99 -20.51 -11.19
CA LEU A 128 3.79 -19.20 -10.57
C LEU A 128 4.17 -18.08 -11.52
N THR A 129 5.23 -18.25 -12.30
CA THR A 129 5.66 -17.24 -13.28
C THR A 129 4.62 -17.00 -14.38
N GLN A 130 3.72 -17.96 -14.63
CA GLN A 130 2.65 -17.85 -15.63
C GLN A 130 1.41 -17.11 -15.10
N VAL A 131 1.23 -17.03 -13.77
CA VAL A 131 0.03 -16.48 -13.13
C VAL A 131 0.29 -15.21 -12.32
N MET A 132 1.55 -14.93 -11.98
CA MET A 132 1.98 -13.72 -11.29
C MET A 132 1.82 -12.49 -12.18
N GLY A 133 1.70 -11.32 -11.54
CA GLY A 133 1.56 -10.06 -12.28
C GLY A 133 2.86 -9.55 -12.89
N ASP A 134 2.89 -8.24 -13.10
CA ASP A 134 3.93 -7.50 -13.81
C ASP A 134 4.75 -6.57 -12.89
N ILE A 135 4.22 -6.21 -11.72
CA ILE A 135 4.92 -5.38 -10.72
C ILE A 135 5.62 -6.25 -9.69
N GLU A 136 6.92 -6.44 -9.87
CA GLU A 136 7.77 -7.21 -8.94
C GLU A 136 7.90 -6.53 -7.58
N VAL A 137 7.69 -7.27 -6.49
CA VAL A 137 7.77 -6.73 -5.12
C VAL A 137 8.75 -7.47 -4.23
N GLY A 138 9.30 -8.59 -4.70
CA GLY A 138 10.28 -9.37 -3.99
C GLY A 138 10.41 -10.78 -4.53
N MET A 139 11.02 -11.65 -3.74
CA MET A 139 11.23 -13.06 -4.04
C MET A 139 10.41 -13.92 -3.09
N MET A 140 10.03 -15.11 -3.55
CA MET A 140 9.31 -16.07 -2.74
C MET A 140 10.18 -16.58 -1.59
N LYS A 141 9.59 -16.67 -0.41
CA LYS A 141 10.23 -17.24 0.78
C LYS A 141 9.52 -18.55 1.16
N SER A 142 10.28 -19.58 1.48
CA SER A 142 9.80 -20.87 1.99
C SER A 142 10.54 -21.17 3.29
N GLY A 143 9.83 -21.24 4.41
CA GLY A 143 10.46 -21.45 5.72
C GLY A 143 11.41 -20.30 6.05
N GLN A 144 12.72 -20.59 6.16
CA GLN A 144 13.75 -19.57 6.35
C GLN A 144 14.44 -19.12 5.05
N ASP A 145 14.28 -19.88 3.96
CA ASP A 145 15.02 -19.69 2.72
C ASP A 145 14.28 -18.85 1.68
N VAL A 146 15.05 -18.22 0.80
CA VAL A 146 14.54 -17.43 -0.33
C VAL A 146 14.75 -18.20 -1.63
N ILE A 147 13.65 -18.50 -2.32
CA ILE A 147 13.67 -19.15 -3.63
C ILE A 147 13.92 -18.07 -4.69
N ARG A 148 15.20 -17.87 -5.03
CA ARG A 148 15.66 -16.76 -5.88
C ARG A 148 15.13 -16.79 -7.32
N ASP A 149 14.68 -17.95 -7.80
CA ASP A 149 14.18 -18.10 -9.16
C ASP A 149 12.67 -17.79 -9.28
N VAL A 150 12.00 -17.48 -8.17
CA VAL A 150 10.55 -17.25 -8.14
C VAL A 150 10.25 -15.82 -7.67
N PRO A 151 10.21 -14.84 -8.59
CA PRO A 151 9.81 -13.48 -8.26
C PRO A 151 8.32 -13.41 -7.93
N VAL A 152 7.97 -12.64 -6.91
CA VAL A 152 6.59 -12.33 -6.53
C VAL A 152 6.20 -11.02 -7.20
N ARG A 153 5.10 -11.05 -7.97
CA ARG A 153 4.63 -9.88 -8.73
C ARG A 153 3.13 -9.64 -8.55
N ILE A 154 2.75 -8.38 -8.45
CA ILE A 154 1.37 -7.90 -8.31
C ILE A 154 0.88 -7.49 -9.70
N HIS A 155 -0.39 -7.80 -10.02
CA HIS A 155 -1.02 -7.38 -11.28
C HIS A 155 -1.29 -5.87 -11.27
N SER A 156 -0.76 -5.13 -12.24
CA SER A 156 -0.98 -3.69 -12.34
C SER A 156 -2.46 -3.33 -12.52
N GLU A 157 -3.22 -4.16 -13.24
CA GLU A 157 -4.66 -3.99 -13.51
C GLU A 157 -5.55 -3.95 -12.25
N VAL A 158 -5.09 -4.51 -11.14
CA VAL A 158 -5.86 -4.49 -9.87
C VAL A 158 -5.57 -3.27 -9.01
N LEU A 159 -4.55 -2.47 -9.33
CA LEU A 159 -4.14 -1.32 -8.51
C LEU A 159 -5.13 -0.14 -8.51
N PRO A 160 -5.89 0.13 -9.58
CA PRO A 160 -7.02 1.06 -9.50
C PRO A 160 -8.10 0.65 -8.49
N GLN A 161 -8.10 -0.62 -8.03
CA GLN A 161 -9.04 -1.16 -7.04
C GLN A 161 -8.51 -1.03 -5.60
N HIS A 162 -7.61 -0.07 -5.39
CA HIS A 162 -6.96 0.25 -4.14
C HIS A 162 -6.03 -0.87 -3.60
N MET A 163 -4.98 -0.44 -2.92
CA MET A 163 -4.00 -1.27 -2.24
C MET A 163 -3.90 -0.83 -0.78
N GLY A 164 -3.81 -1.77 0.13
CA GLY A 164 -3.53 -1.53 1.54
C GLY A 164 -2.17 -2.12 1.93
N VAL A 165 -1.31 -1.32 2.54
CA VAL A 165 0.00 -1.74 3.06
C VAL A 165 0.01 -1.57 4.56
N PHE A 166 0.01 -2.69 5.28
CA PHE A 166 -0.20 -2.74 6.72
C PHE A 166 0.98 -3.41 7.42
N ALA A 167 1.63 -2.67 8.33
CA ALA A 167 2.69 -3.21 9.19
C ALA A 167 2.93 -2.33 10.41
N THR A 168 3.45 -2.90 11.50
CA THR A 168 3.99 -2.11 12.61
C THR A 168 5.30 -1.42 12.24
N THR A 169 5.75 -0.51 13.10
CA THR A 169 7.01 0.22 12.94
C THR A 169 8.18 -0.74 12.83
N GLY A 170 9.10 -0.49 11.89
CA GLY A 170 10.30 -1.32 11.69
C GLY A 170 10.09 -2.61 10.90
N MET A 171 8.86 -2.95 10.51
CA MET A 171 8.56 -4.18 9.74
C MET A 171 8.76 -4.06 8.23
N GLY A 172 9.21 -2.90 7.75
CA GLY A 172 9.64 -2.72 6.36
C GLY A 172 8.64 -2.05 5.41
N LYS A 173 7.62 -1.32 5.90
CA LYS A 173 6.66 -0.57 5.06
C LYS A 173 7.34 0.32 4.02
N SER A 174 8.20 1.24 4.46
CA SER A 174 8.92 2.16 3.58
C SER A 174 9.85 1.42 2.62
N ASN A 175 10.42 0.28 3.04
CA ASN A 175 11.23 -0.55 2.15
C ASN A 175 10.38 -1.19 1.04
N PHE A 176 9.25 -1.78 1.40
CA PHE A 176 8.29 -2.31 0.42
C PHE A 176 7.87 -1.22 -0.56
N MET A 177 7.47 -0.04 -0.07
CA MET A 177 7.04 1.05 -0.93
C MET A 177 8.15 1.57 -1.85
N LYS A 178 9.42 1.58 -1.40
CA LYS A 178 10.56 1.91 -2.27
C LYS A 178 10.78 0.86 -3.36
N VAL A 179 10.73 -0.43 -3.01
CA VAL A 179 10.85 -1.54 -3.99
C VAL A 179 9.69 -1.50 -4.98
N PHE A 180 8.46 -1.36 -4.49
CA PHE A 180 7.26 -1.24 -5.30
C PHE A 180 7.36 -0.04 -6.26
N SER A 181 7.76 1.13 -5.77
CA SER A 181 7.96 2.32 -6.59
C SER A 181 9.04 2.11 -7.65
N ALA A 182 10.19 1.51 -7.29
CA ALA A 182 11.24 1.17 -8.25
C ALA A 182 10.74 0.21 -9.35
N SER A 183 9.96 -0.79 -8.97
CA SER A 183 9.33 -1.69 -9.94
C SER A 183 8.32 -0.97 -10.84
N CYS A 184 7.55 -0.03 -10.31
CA CYS A 184 6.64 0.81 -11.10
C CYS A 184 7.40 1.73 -12.07
N MET A 185 8.53 2.32 -11.64
CA MET A 185 9.42 3.10 -12.51
C MET A 185 9.86 2.30 -13.73
N ARG A 186 10.23 1.01 -13.53
CA ARG A 186 10.65 0.10 -14.59
C ARG A 186 9.49 -0.39 -15.45
N ALA A 187 8.38 -0.79 -14.83
CA ALA A 187 7.28 -1.47 -15.52
C ALA A 187 6.39 -0.51 -16.32
N ARG A 188 6.24 0.75 -15.88
CA ARG A 188 5.49 1.82 -16.59
C ARG A 188 4.06 1.42 -16.96
N GLN A 189 3.33 0.81 -16.03
CA GLN A 189 1.97 0.30 -16.27
C GLN A 189 0.87 1.30 -15.89
N PHE A 190 1.11 2.12 -14.86
CA PHE A 190 0.21 3.14 -14.35
C PHE A 190 1.02 4.30 -13.73
N GLY A 191 0.38 5.44 -13.48
CA GLY A 191 0.99 6.57 -12.76
C GLY A 191 0.94 6.34 -11.26
N LEU A 192 2.06 6.48 -10.56
CA LEU A 192 2.13 6.36 -9.10
C LEU A 192 2.47 7.70 -8.48
N LEU A 193 1.61 8.24 -7.62
CA LEU A 193 1.88 9.45 -6.86
C LEU A 193 2.31 9.09 -5.43
N VAL A 194 3.47 9.60 -5.00
CA VAL A 194 3.98 9.45 -3.63
C VAL A 194 4.37 10.82 -3.08
N VAL A 195 3.97 11.12 -1.85
CA VAL A 195 4.42 12.33 -1.12
C VAL A 195 5.48 11.92 -0.11
N ASP A 196 6.62 12.59 -0.12
CA ASP A 196 7.79 12.28 0.72
C ASP A 196 8.15 13.48 1.62
N PRO A 197 7.49 13.61 2.79
CA PRO A 197 7.78 14.67 3.75
C PRO A 197 9.11 14.47 4.50
N HIS A 198 9.63 13.25 4.51
CA HIS A 198 10.84 12.89 5.27
C HIS A 198 12.10 12.76 4.40
N GLY A 199 11.94 12.73 3.07
CA GLY A 199 13.05 12.57 2.12
C GLY A 199 13.57 11.13 2.00
N GLU A 200 12.89 10.17 2.63
CA GLU A 200 13.31 8.76 2.69
C GLU A 200 13.15 8.05 1.34
N TYR A 201 12.16 8.46 0.54
CA TYR A 201 11.93 7.94 -0.79
C TYR A 201 12.93 8.53 -1.78
N LEU A 202 13.22 9.83 -1.70
CA LEU A 202 14.14 10.48 -2.62
C LEU A 202 15.57 9.98 -2.46
N GLN A 203 16.18 10.22 -1.30
CA GLN A 203 17.61 10.00 -1.07
C GLN A 203 17.89 8.68 -0.33
N GLY A 204 16.87 8.13 0.34
CA GLY A 204 17.07 7.04 1.27
C GLY A 204 17.28 7.55 2.69
N GLY A 205 17.11 6.65 3.65
CA GLY A 205 17.25 6.94 5.08
C GLY A 205 18.20 5.97 5.75
N ARG A 206 17.83 5.49 6.94
CA ARG A 206 18.56 4.46 7.68
C ARG A 206 17.67 3.25 7.93
N SER A 207 18.24 2.05 7.90
CA SER A 207 17.56 0.84 8.32
C SER A 207 17.38 0.82 9.84
N SER A 208 16.57 -0.13 10.34
CA SER A 208 16.47 -0.44 11.77
C SER A 208 17.80 -0.85 12.39
N THR A 209 18.74 -1.35 11.59
CA THR A 209 20.12 -1.70 12.00
C THR A 209 21.11 -0.53 11.88
N GLY A 210 20.65 0.66 11.46
CA GLY A 210 21.48 1.86 11.30
C GLY A 210 22.25 1.95 9.98
N ALA A 211 22.15 0.94 9.11
CA ALA A 211 22.78 0.97 7.78
C ALA A 211 22.12 2.02 6.88
N GLN A 212 22.91 2.69 6.05
CA GLN A 212 22.37 3.60 5.04
C GLN A 212 21.55 2.81 4.02
N THR A 213 20.39 3.35 3.69
CA THR A 213 19.52 2.79 2.64
C THR A 213 19.51 3.73 1.44
N LEU A 214 19.30 3.17 0.26
CA LEU A 214 19.17 3.95 -0.96
C LEU A 214 17.71 4.41 -1.15
N GLY A 215 17.55 5.59 -1.74
CA GLY A 215 16.29 6.10 -2.29
C GLY A 215 16.15 5.88 -3.80
N LEU A 216 15.02 6.30 -4.35
CA LEU A 216 14.60 6.08 -5.74
C LEU A 216 15.53 6.74 -6.77
N VAL A 217 16.19 7.85 -6.42
CA VAL A 217 17.16 8.51 -7.34
C VAL A 217 18.40 7.66 -7.61
N HIS A 218 18.68 6.67 -6.78
CA HIS A 218 19.81 5.76 -6.94
C HIS A 218 19.47 4.54 -7.81
N TYR A 219 18.19 4.29 -8.07
CA TYR A 219 17.74 3.16 -8.88
C TYR A 219 17.96 3.47 -10.38
N GLN A 220 18.87 2.73 -11.01
CA GLN A 220 19.29 3.00 -12.40
C GLN A 220 18.37 2.37 -13.44
N ALA A 221 17.85 1.17 -13.17
CA ALA A 221 16.91 0.52 -14.08
C ALA A 221 15.60 1.31 -14.08
N GLY A 222 15.12 1.79 -15.24
CA GLY A 222 13.89 2.60 -15.28
C GLY A 222 14.00 4.00 -14.66
N ARG A 223 15.20 4.60 -14.60
CA ARG A 223 15.41 5.98 -14.09
C ARG A 223 14.50 7.04 -14.74
N ASP A 224 14.14 6.83 -16.01
CA ASP A 224 13.21 7.66 -16.80
C ASP A 224 11.74 7.53 -16.35
N GLY A 225 11.48 6.49 -15.55
CA GLY A 225 10.27 6.21 -14.76
C GLY A 225 9.97 7.17 -13.63
N LEU A 226 10.93 7.98 -13.19
CA LEU A 226 10.78 8.89 -12.05
C LEU A 226 10.66 10.34 -12.51
N ALA A 227 9.73 11.08 -11.92
CA ALA A 227 9.67 12.54 -11.96
C ALA A 227 9.53 13.04 -10.52
N VAL A 228 10.38 14.00 -10.12
CA VAL A 228 10.38 14.52 -8.76
C VAL A 228 10.05 16.00 -8.78
N PHE A 229 9.05 16.42 -7.99
CA PHE A 229 8.72 17.82 -7.76
C PHE A 229 9.04 18.17 -6.31
N SER A 230 9.92 19.16 -6.11
CA SER A 230 10.51 19.41 -4.80
C SER A 230 10.34 20.86 -4.35
N SER A 231 10.12 21.04 -3.04
CA SER A 231 10.16 22.34 -2.35
C SER A 231 11.56 22.71 -1.80
N ARG A 232 12.59 21.88 -2.05
CA ARG A 232 13.99 22.16 -1.70
C ARG A 232 14.52 23.39 -2.42
N ASP A 233 15.61 23.97 -1.95
CA ASP A 233 16.28 25.09 -2.61
C ASP A 233 16.78 24.75 -4.02
N GLU A 234 17.08 25.78 -4.81
CA GLU A 234 17.49 25.64 -6.21
C GLU A 234 18.80 24.85 -6.37
N THR A 235 19.73 24.98 -5.43
CA THR A 235 21.03 24.27 -5.46
C THR A 235 20.83 22.77 -5.33
N GLN A 236 20.01 22.33 -4.36
CA GLN A 236 19.67 20.92 -4.17
C GLN A 236 18.86 20.37 -5.34
N ARG A 237 17.91 21.16 -5.88
CA ARG A 237 17.15 20.74 -7.08
C ARG A 237 18.06 20.52 -8.28
N LYS A 238 19.00 21.44 -8.55
CA LYS A 238 19.98 21.29 -9.65
C LYS A 238 20.89 20.08 -9.47
N LYS A 239 21.33 19.80 -8.23
CA LYS A 239 22.18 18.64 -7.91
C LYS A 239 21.54 17.31 -8.32
N TYR A 240 20.23 17.17 -8.13
CA TYR A 240 19.49 15.92 -8.41
C TYR A 240 18.59 15.98 -9.64
N GLY A 241 18.60 17.09 -10.40
CA GLY A 241 17.73 17.28 -11.56
C GLY A 241 16.23 17.30 -11.22
N LEU A 242 15.85 17.90 -10.09
CA LEU A 242 14.46 17.92 -9.60
C LEU A 242 13.66 19.06 -10.22
N ASN A 243 12.38 18.82 -10.50
CA ASN A 243 11.43 19.86 -10.87
C ASN A 243 11.04 20.70 -9.65
N THR A 244 10.62 21.93 -9.89
CA THR A 244 10.15 22.82 -8.83
C THR A 244 8.71 22.48 -8.48
N LEU A 245 8.41 22.22 -7.20
CA LEU A 245 7.04 22.12 -6.73
C LEU A 245 6.43 23.54 -6.63
N ALA A 246 5.32 23.74 -7.32
CA ALA A 246 4.57 24.98 -7.31
C ALA A 246 3.08 24.67 -7.32
N ILE A 247 2.34 25.22 -6.36
CA ILE A 247 0.87 25.18 -6.32
C ILE A 247 0.41 26.62 -6.45
N GLU A 248 -0.38 26.89 -7.47
CA GLU A 248 -0.94 28.20 -7.72
C GLU A 248 -2.14 28.44 -6.78
N TYR A 249 -2.41 29.70 -6.44
CA TYR A 249 -3.58 30.06 -5.64
C TYR A 249 -4.89 29.55 -6.25
N ASP A 250 -4.98 29.43 -7.57
CA ASP A 250 -6.17 28.93 -8.25
C ASP A 250 -6.26 27.40 -8.32
N ASP A 251 -5.19 26.69 -7.98
CA ASP A 251 -5.28 25.24 -7.74
C ASP A 251 -6.00 24.95 -6.42
N PHE A 252 -5.99 25.89 -5.48
CA PHE A 252 -6.65 25.81 -4.18
C PHE A 252 -8.12 26.22 -4.27
N ARG A 253 -8.99 25.44 -3.62
CA ARG A 253 -10.37 25.83 -3.33
C ARG A 253 -10.53 26.10 -1.86
N ILE A 254 -11.39 27.05 -1.52
CA ILE A 254 -11.63 27.40 -0.11
C ILE A 254 -12.17 26.21 0.70
N SER A 255 -12.89 25.26 0.07
CA SER A 255 -13.31 23.99 0.67
C SER A 255 -12.16 23.09 1.12
N ASP A 256 -10.96 23.24 0.56
CA ASP A 256 -9.77 22.52 1.02
C ASP A 256 -9.39 22.93 2.46
N LEU A 257 -9.84 24.10 2.97
CA LEU A 257 -9.68 24.45 4.39
C LEU A 257 -10.40 23.48 5.33
N SER A 258 -11.51 22.89 4.88
CA SER A 258 -12.23 21.89 5.66
C SER A 258 -11.38 20.66 5.93
N ILE A 259 -10.40 20.37 5.07
CA ILE A 259 -9.47 19.24 5.22
C ILE A 259 -8.42 19.52 6.29
N LEU A 260 -7.97 20.77 6.36
CA LEU A 260 -6.89 21.19 7.24
C LEU A 260 -7.34 21.61 8.62
N TYR A 261 -8.61 22.01 8.76
CA TYR A 261 -9.15 22.59 9.97
C TYR A 261 -10.56 22.10 10.27
N ASP A 262 -10.82 21.82 11.54
CA ASP A 262 -12.19 21.67 12.03
C ASP A 262 -12.90 23.03 11.98
N LEU A 263 -13.83 23.15 11.03
CA LEU A 263 -14.63 24.35 10.82
C LEU A 263 -15.91 24.29 11.65
N SER A 264 -16.22 25.37 12.37
CA SER A 264 -17.54 25.56 12.98
C SER A 264 -18.62 25.84 11.92
N PHE A 265 -19.90 25.67 12.25
CA PHE A 265 -20.99 25.94 11.29
C PHE A 265 -20.88 27.32 10.61
N PRO A 266 -20.70 28.44 11.32
CA PRO A 266 -20.54 29.74 10.67
C PRO A 266 -19.31 29.86 9.75
N GLN A 267 -18.26 29.06 9.99
CA GLN A 267 -17.08 29.03 9.14
C GLN A 267 -17.34 28.17 7.89
N ARG A 268 -18.08 27.06 8.02
CA ARG A 268 -18.51 26.23 6.88
C ARG A 268 -19.40 27.02 5.94
N ASP A 269 -20.37 27.77 6.47
CA ASP A 269 -21.24 28.62 5.64
C ASP A 269 -20.43 29.62 4.78
N ILE A 270 -19.35 30.18 5.34
CA ILE A 270 -18.44 31.07 4.60
C ILE A 270 -17.69 30.29 3.51
N VAL A 271 -17.16 29.12 3.84
CA VAL A 271 -16.44 28.26 2.90
C VAL A 271 -17.34 27.85 1.74
N ASP A 272 -18.55 27.36 2.03
CA ASP A 272 -19.52 26.92 1.04
C ASP A 272 -19.99 28.09 0.15
N ALA A 273 -20.20 29.27 0.73
CA ALA A 273 -20.58 30.46 -0.02
C ALA A 273 -19.49 30.96 -0.99
N LEU A 274 -18.24 30.54 -0.79
CA LEU A 274 -17.09 31.00 -1.57
C LEU A 274 -16.49 29.91 -2.47
N ASP A 275 -17.02 28.69 -2.49
CA ASP A 275 -16.40 27.56 -3.20
C ASP A 275 -16.39 27.71 -4.73
N GLU A 276 -17.30 28.53 -5.27
CA GLU A 276 -17.35 28.86 -6.71
C GLU A 276 -16.28 29.87 -7.16
N TYR A 277 -15.61 30.55 -6.23
CA TYR A 277 -14.62 31.58 -6.54
C TYR A 277 -13.22 30.99 -6.66
N ARG A 278 -12.40 31.60 -7.52
CA ARG A 278 -11.00 31.22 -7.68
C ARG A 278 -10.24 31.49 -6.38
N GLY A 279 -9.28 30.62 -6.04
CA GLY A 279 -8.52 30.77 -4.81
C GLY A 279 -7.73 32.09 -4.74
N SER A 280 -7.22 32.61 -5.87
CA SER A 280 -6.58 33.93 -5.91
C SER A 280 -7.53 35.09 -5.55
N ASP A 281 -8.78 35.04 -6.01
CA ASP A 281 -9.80 36.04 -5.69
C ASP A 281 -10.12 36.01 -4.19
N VAL A 282 -10.33 34.81 -3.62
CA VAL A 282 -10.66 34.62 -2.20
C VAL A 282 -9.49 35.03 -1.29
N ILE A 283 -8.28 34.56 -1.59
CA ILE A 283 -7.07 34.89 -0.83
C ILE A 283 -6.84 36.41 -0.87
N GLY A 284 -6.88 37.01 -2.07
CA GLY A 284 -6.71 38.45 -2.22
C GLY A 284 -7.75 39.25 -1.45
N PHE A 285 -9.02 38.85 -1.51
CA PHE A 285 -10.09 39.49 -0.74
C PHE A 285 -9.79 39.46 0.77
N PHE A 286 -9.47 38.29 1.33
CA PHE A 286 -9.20 38.15 2.76
C PHE A 286 -7.92 38.84 3.23
N GLU A 287 -6.90 38.96 2.38
CA GLU A 287 -5.70 39.75 2.68
C GLU A 287 -6.05 41.22 2.93
N ARG A 288 -6.92 41.80 2.08
CA ARG A 288 -7.39 43.20 2.17
C ARG A 288 -8.49 43.43 3.20
N LEU A 289 -9.29 42.41 3.50
CA LEU A 289 -10.43 42.50 4.40
C LEU A 289 -9.99 42.88 5.82
N ASP A 290 -10.60 43.89 6.42
CA ASP A 290 -10.60 44.06 7.87
C ASP A 290 -11.94 43.52 8.45
N PRO A 291 -11.93 42.39 9.18
CA PRO A 291 -13.14 41.79 9.71
C PRO A 291 -13.92 42.70 10.66
N GLU A 292 -13.25 43.63 11.37
CA GLU A 292 -13.91 44.47 12.38
C GLU A 292 -14.71 45.61 11.75
N SER A 293 -14.32 46.06 10.57
CA SER A 293 -15.05 47.08 9.80
C SER A 293 -16.00 46.49 8.75
N PHE A 294 -16.09 45.16 8.66
CA PHE A 294 -16.99 44.49 7.73
C PHE A 294 -18.45 44.56 8.21
N THR A 295 -19.30 45.15 7.38
CA THR A 295 -20.74 45.34 7.63
C THR A 295 -21.56 44.77 6.47
N PRO A 296 -22.86 44.54 6.64
CA PRO A 296 -23.73 44.08 5.55
C PRO A 296 -23.74 44.98 4.32
N ASP A 297 -23.34 46.25 4.44
CA ASP A 297 -23.28 47.23 3.35
C ASP A 297 -21.87 47.43 2.77
N SER A 298 -20.84 46.78 3.33
CA SER A 298 -19.44 46.91 2.88
C SER A 298 -19.23 46.54 1.41
N TYR A 299 -20.08 45.70 0.83
CA TYR A 299 -20.02 45.38 -0.60
C TYR A 299 -20.29 46.59 -1.51
N ARG A 300 -21.00 47.62 -1.02
CA ARG A 300 -21.36 48.80 -1.84
C ARG A 300 -20.17 49.68 -2.19
N THR A 301 -19.09 49.64 -1.40
CA THR A 301 -17.88 50.43 -1.59
C THR A 301 -16.77 49.68 -2.34
N LEU A 302 -17.01 48.41 -2.66
CA LEU A 302 -16.05 47.55 -3.37
C LEU A 302 -16.44 47.44 -4.84
N GLU A 303 -15.48 47.04 -5.68
CA GLU A 303 -15.67 46.84 -7.11
C GLU A 303 -15.23 45.44 -7.55
N GLY A 304 -15.67 45.01 -8.73
CA GLY A 304 -15.28 43.73 -9.32
C GLY A 304 -15.59 42.52 -8.44
N ARG A 305 -14.63 41.58 -8.37
CA ARG A 305 -14.76 40.33 -7.59
C ARG A 305 -14.88 40.57 -6.09
N ASP A 306 -14.17 41.57 -5.54
CA ASP A 306 -14.25 41.90 -4.12
C ASP A 306 -15.69 42.30 -3.72
N ARG A 307 -16.43 42.99 -4.61
CA ARG A 307 -17.85 43.32 -4.41
C ARG A 307 -18.74 42.08 -4.37
N GLU A 308 -18.53 41.14 -5.30
CA GLU A 308 -19.30 39.90 -5.38
C GLU A 308 -19.10 39.05 -4.12
N ILE A 309 -17.84 38.84 -3.73
CA ILE A 309 -17.47 38.10 -2.52
C ILE A 309 -18.04 38.77 -1.27
N ALA A 310 -17.87 40.09 -1.11
CA ALA A 310 -18.45 40.82 0.01
C ALA A 310 -19.98 40.73 0.06
N HIS A 311 -20.65 40.74 -1.09
CA HIS A 311 -22.10 40.59 -1.15
C HIS A 311 -22.57 39.20 -0.70
N ARG A 312 -21.84 38.13 -1.07
CA ARG A 312 -22.09 36.76 -0.59
C ARG A 312 -21.93 36.67 0.93
N LEU A 313 -20.92 37.35 1.47
CA LEU A 313 -20.60 37.33 2.90
C LEU A 313 -21.35 38.34 3.75
N ARG A 314 -22.29 39.12 3.19
CA ARG A 314 -22.97 40.24 3.89
C ARG A 314 -23.69 39.84 5.18
N THR A 315 -24.05 38.56 5.35
CA THR A 315 -24.71 38.02 6.54
C THR A 315 -23.74 37.37 7.52
N SER A 316 -22.45 37.31 7.19
CA SER A 316 -21.42 36.69 8.02
C SER A 316 -20.96 37.62 9.14
N ASN A 317 -20.77 37.05 10.33
CA ASN A 317 -20.27 37.79 11.49
C ASN A 317 -18.75 38.03 11.42
N PRO A 318 -18.22 39.10 12.06
CA PRO A 318 -16.78 39.39 12.09
C PRO A 318 -15.90 38.24 12.63
N GLY A 319 -16.35 37.54 13.66
CA GLY A 319 -15.57 36.47 14.31
C GLY A 319 -15.19 35.33 13.34
N PRO A 320 -16.16 34.67 12.68
CA PRO A 320 -15.88 33.68 11.64
C PRO A 320 -14.98 34.19 10.50
N LEU A 321 -15.22 35.41 9.99
CA LEU A 321 -14.38 36.03 8.96
C LEU A 321 -12.93 36.19 9.41
N ARG A 322 -12.70 36.63 10.65
CA ARG A 322 -11.37 36.75 11.26
C ARG A 322 -10.65 35.40 11.34
N VAL A 323 -11.38 34.34 11.67
CA VAL A 323 -10.79 32.99 11.72
C VAL A 323 -10.42 32.47 10.34
N ILE A 324 -11.27 32.67 9.33
CA ILE A 324 -10.98 32.29 7.93
C ILE A 324 -9.78 33.09 7.41
N LYS A 325 -9.76 34.42 7.61
CA LYS A 325 -8.61 35.27 7.26
C LYS A 325 -7.31 34.72 7.83
N ARG A 326 -7.26 34.49 9.15
CA ARG A 326 -6.08 33.94 9.83
C ARG A 326 -5.66 32.57 9.29
N ARG A 327 -6.61 31.71 8.93
CA ARG A 327 -6.32 30.37 8.36
C ARG A 327 -5.70 30.50 6.96
N LEU A 328 -6.24 31.37 6.11
CA LEU A 328 -5.66 31.66 4.79
C LEU A 328 -4.25 32.26 4.91
N GLU A 329 -4.05 33.22 5.83
CA GLU A 329 -2.72 33.79 6.08
C GLU A 329 -1.70 32.74 6.57
N ASN A 330 -2.13 31.84 7.46
CA ASN A 330 -1.27 30.74 7.91
C ASN A 330 -0.94 29.77 6.77
N LEU A 331 -1.90 29.53 5.87
CA LEU A 331 -1.71 28.68 4.71
C LEU A 331 -0.75 29.30 3.70
N THR A 332 -0.91 30.57 3.34
CA THR A 332 -0.04 31.27 2.39
C THR A 332 1.37 31.45 2.94
N ARG A 333 1.50 31.97 4.17
CA ARG A 333 2.83 32.19 4.78
C ARG A 333 3.54 30.87 5.08
N GLY A 334 2.83 29.91 5.67
CA GLY A 334 3.38 28.61 6.06
C GLY A 334 3.84 27.74 4.89
N ASN A 335 3.26 27.94 3.70
CA ASN A 335 3.55 27.15 2.51
C ASN A 335 4.20 27.95 1.37
N SER A 336 4.68 29.17 1.64
CA SER A 336 5.27 30.10 0.65
C SER A 336 6.41 29.53 -0.20
N ARG A 337 7.05 28.43 0.20
CA ARG A 337 8.06 27.72 -0.60
C ARG A 337 7.49 27.07 -1.86
N PHE A 338 6.22 26.70 -1.85
CA PHE A 338 5.56 26.04 -2.98
C PHE A 338 4.21 26.66 -3.35
N PHE A 339 3.45 27.20 -2.39
CA PHE A 339 2.15 27.84 -2.62
C PHE A 339 2.32 29.32 -2.96
N ARG A 340 1.87 29.73 -4.15
CA ARG A 340 2.20 31.03 -4.76
C ARG A 340 1.08 31.56 -5.64
N GLU A 341 1.09 32.86 -5.93
CA GLU A 341 0.07 33.51 -6.76
C GLU A 341 0.01 33.00 -8.21
N ARG A 342 1.14 32.59 -8.79
CA ARG A 342 1.23 32.16 -10.20
C ARG A 342 2.22 31.03 -10.40
N GLY A 343 1.90 30.15 -11.34
CA GLY A 343 2.75 29.06 -11.77
C GLY A 343 2.40 27.78 -11.01
N SER A 344 1.68 26.90 -11.68
CA SER A 344 1.31 25.57 -11.18
C SER A 344 2.19 24.48 -11.80
N ALA A 345 2.67 23.57 -10.95
CA ALA A 345 3.31 22.33 -11.36
C ALA A 345 2.29 21.20 -11.60
N LEU A 346 1.01 21.38 -11.23
CA LEU A 346 -0.01 20.34 -11.29
C LEU A 346 -0.29 19.81 -12.70
N PRO A 347 -0.34 20.64 -13.76
CA PRO A 347 -0.48 20.14 -15.13
C PRO A 347 0.68 19.21 -15.54
N GLU A 348 1.90 19.51 -15.09
CA GLU A 348 3.08 18.70 -15.39
C GLU A 348 3.11 17.40 -14.56
N ILE A 349 2.73 17.47 -13.28
CA ILE A 349 2.52 16.30 -12.41
C ILE A 349 1.53 15.33 -13.06
N LEU A 350 0.36 15.83 -13.46
CA LEU A 350 -0.69 15.04 -14.10
C LEU A 350 -0.20 14.43 -15.41
N LYS A 351 0.51 15.21 -16.24
CA LYS A 351 1.14 14.72 -17.48
C LYS A 351 2.09 13.56 -17.20
N HIS A 352 2.95 13.65 -16.19
CA HIS A 352 3.86 12.56 -15.85
C HIS A 352 3.13 11.32 -15.31
N LEU A 353 2.09 11.50 -14.50
CA LEU A 353 1.25 10.39 -14.05
C LEU A 353 0.58 9.69 -15.23
N HIS A 354 0.04 10.42 -16.20
CA HIS A 354 -0.56 9.86 -17.43
C HIS A 354 0.47 9.21 -18.35
N GLN A 355 1.73 9.63 -18.29
CA GLN A 355 2.85 8.92 -18.91
C GLN A 355 3.24 7.64 -18.16
N LYS A 356 2.51 7.25 -17.11
CA LYS A 356 2.77 6.05 -16.30
C LYS A 356 4.09 6.13 -15.52
N LYS A 357 4.47 7.33 -15.08
CA LYS A 357 5.64 7.57 -14.22
C LYS A 357 5.29 7.45 -12.74
N VAL A 358 6.31 7.18 -11.95
CA VAL A 358 6.30 7.48 -10.52
C VAL A 358 6.58 8.98 -10.36
N VAL A 359 5.61 9.70 -9.81
CA VAL A 359 5.73 11.10 -9.43
C VAL A 359 5.94 11.20 -7.93
N LEU A 360 7.10 11.71 -7.53
CA LEU A 360 7.48 11.91 -6.14
C LEU A 360 7.37 13.40 -5.78
N ILE A 361 6.56 13.72 -4.79
CA ILE A 361 6.42 15.06 -4.24
C ILE A 361 7.32 15.17 -2.99
N ASP A 362 8.52 15.72 -3.16
CA ASP A 362 9.51 15.86 -2.10
C ASP A 362 9.33 17.20 -1.36
N ILE A 363 8.83 17.12 -0.13
CA ILE A 363 8.51 18.28 0.72
C ILE A 363 9.20 18.15 2.09
N PRO A 364 10.53 18.15 2.13
CA PRO A 364 11.28 17.82 3.35
C PRO A 364 11.03 18.83 4.46
N HIS A 365 10.94 18.33 5.70
CA HIS A 365 10.77 19.12 6.92
C HIS A 365 9.49 19.97 6.97
N MET A 366 8.49 19.62 6.15
CA MET A 366 7.19 20.27 6.20
C MET A 366 6.32 19.72 7.33
N SER A 367 5.37 20.54 7.78
CA SER A 367 4.39 20.11 8.78
C SER A 367 3.43 19.08 8.18
N GLU A 368 2.85 18.22 9.02
CA GLU A 368 1.80 17.27 8.59
C GLU A 368 0.64 17.99 7.89
N ARG A 369 0.27 19.20 8.34
CA ARG A 369 -0.78 19.98 7.67
C ARG A 369 -0.40 20.39 6.25
N SER A 370 0.86 20.73 6.02
CA SER A 370 1.38 21.07 4.69
C SER A 370 1.40 19.86 3.76
N GLU A 371 1.77 18.68 4.29
CA GLU A 371 1.68 17.40 3.58
C GLU A 371 0.24 17.11 3.15
N LEU A 372 -0.70 17.19 4.10
CA LEU A 372 -2.13 16.99 3.84
C LEU A 372 -2.69 17.97 2.82
N PHE A 373 -2.28 19.23 2.89
CA PHE A 373 -2.69 20.28 1.95
C PHE A 373 -2.27 19.97 0.51
N VAL A 374 -1.00 19.58 0.32
CA VAL A 374 -0.48 19.22 -1.00
C VAL A 374 -1.18 17.98 -1.52
N LEU A 375 -1.30 16.95 -0.69
CA LEU A 375 -1.93 15.69 -1.05
C LEU A 375 -3.41 15.88 -1.40
N SER A 376 -4.16 16.72 -0.67
CA SER A 376 -5.58 16.95 -0.93
C SER A 376 -5.83 17.66 -2.25
N ILE A 377 -5.08 18.73 -2.54
CA ILE A 377 -5.20 19.49 -3.80
C ILE A 377 -4.88 18.57 -4.99
N ILE A 378 -3.76 17.85 -4.92
CA ILE A 378 -3.35 16.96 -6.02
C ILE A 378 -4.39 15.85 -6.21
N THR A 379 -4.88 15.23 -5.14
CA THR A 379 -5.89 14.17 -5.21
C THR A 379 -7.18 14.68 -5.83
N ARG A 380 -7.68 15.85 -5.40
CA ARG A 380 -8.89 16.47 -5.95
C ARG A 380 -8.74 16.70 -7.45
N ILE A 381 -7.65 17.32 -7.88
CA ILE A 381 -7.41 17.66 -9.28
C ILE A 381 -7.26 16.41 -10.16
N ILE A 382 -6.58 15.37 -9.67
CA ILE A 382 -6.50 14.09 -10.38
C ILE A 382 -7.91 13.49 -10.54
N LEU A 383 -8.70 13.43 -9.47
CA LEU A 383 -10.04 12.85 -9.51
C LEU A 383 -10.98 13.62 -10.44
N GLU A 384 -10.98 14.94 -10.38
CA GLU A 384 -11.78 15.81 -11.25
C GLU A 384 -11.40 15.62 -12.72
N LYS A 385 -10.10 15.62 -13.05
CA LYS A 385 -9.66 15.42 -14.43
C LYS A 385 -10.08 14.06 -14.98
N HIS A 386 -9.95 13.01 -14.17
CA HIS A 386 -10.33 11.66 -14.56
C HIS A 386 -11.85 11.52 -14.73
N ARG A 387 -12.65 12.21 -13.92
CA ARG A 387 -14.12 12.30 -14.08
C ARG A 387 -14.51 12.99 -15.39
N GLU A 388 -13.98 14.19 -15.63
CA GLU A 388 -14.23 14.95 -16.87
C GLU A 388 -13.93 14.10 -18.12
N THR A 389 -12.79 13.40 -18.10
CA THR A 389 -12.38 12.53 -19.21
C THR A 389 -13.35 11.36 -19.37
N SER A 390 -13.79 10.73 -18.28
CA SER A 390 -14.75 9.62 -18.35
C SER A 390 -16.14 10.04 -18.85
N GLU A 391 -16.56 11.28 -18.59
CA GLU A 391 -17.83 11.83 -19.07
C GLU A 391 -17.80 12.16 -20.57
N GLN A 392 -16.65 12.64 -21.08
CA GLN A 392 -16.48 13.03 -22.48
C GLN A 392 -16.39 11.83 -23.44
N PHE A 393 -15.76 10.73 -23.03
CA PHE A 393 -15.50 9.57 -23.91
C PHE A 393 -16.53 8.45 -23.80
N GLY A 394 -17.53 8.57 -22.91
CA GLY A 394 -18.50 7.50 -22.64
C GLY A 394 -17.88 6.32 -21.89
N VAL A 395 -18.70 5.61 -21.10
CA VAL A 395 -18.24 4.51 -20.23
C VAL A 395 -17.78 3.28 -21.03
N PHE A 396 -18.09 3.20 -22.32
CA PHE A 396 -18.00 1.97 -23.12
C PHE A 396 -16.83 1.90 -24.10
N ASP A 397 -16.06 2.97 -24.32
CA ASP A 397 -14.91 2.92 -25.21
C ASP A 397 -13.60 2.81 -24.40
N GLN A 398 -12.99 1.63 -24.52
CA GLN A 398 -11.62 1.24 -24.16
C GLN A 398 -11.15 1.47 -22.72
N HIS A 399 -11.32 0.45 -21.87
CA HIS A 399 -10.61 0.34 -20.59
C HIS A 399 -9.07 0.30 -20.74
N GLU A 400 -8.55 0.00 -21.93
CA GLU A 400 -7.11 -0.11 -22.22
C GLU A 400 -6.41 1.24 -22.44
N GLU A 401 -7.12 2.31 -22.81
CA GLU A 401 -6.53 3.64 -23.06
C GLU A 401 -6.70 4.63 -21.89
N ARG A 402 -7.41 4.24 -20.82
CA ARG A 402 -7.58 5.12 -19.66
C ARG A 402 -6.29 5.15 -18.83
N SER A 403 -5.70 6.34 -18.71
CA SER A 403 -4.62 6.59 -17.75
C SER A 403 -5.05 6.14 -16.36
N GLN A 404 -4.33 5.20 -15.78
CA GLN A 404 -4.56 4.73 -14.42
C GLN A 404 -3.60 5.43 -13.47
N VAL A 405 -4.09 5.85 -12.31
CA VAL A 405 -3.29 6.51 -11.29
C VAL A 405 -3.52 5.86 -9.93
N LEU A 406 -2.44 5.54 -9.22
CA LEU A 406 -2.46 5.10 -7.84
C LEU A 406 -1.88 6.22 -6.95
N ILE A 407 -2.64 6.68 -5.97
CA ILE A 407 -2.23 7.74 -5.05
C ILE A 407 -1.85 7.12 -3.72
N THR A 408 -0.60 7.24 -3.31
CA THR A 408 -0.12 6.78 -2.00
C THR A 408 -0.43 7.79 -0.90
N ILE A 409 -1.03 7.28 0.17
CA ILE A 409 -1.31 8.02 1.40
C ILE A 409 -0.55 7.34 2.54
N GLU A 410 0.52 7.97 2.99
CA GLU A 410 1.28 7.56 4.18
C GLU A 410 0.55 7.95 5.45
N GLU A 411 0.62 7.07 6.47
CA GLU A 411 -0.11 7.21 7.73
C GLU A 411 -1.59 7.55 7.49
N ALA A 412 -2.21 6.74 6.64
CA ALA A 412 -3.52 7.01 6.06
C ALA A 412 -4.66 7.15 7.10
N GLN A 413 -4.47 6.69 8.34
CA GLN A 413 -5.41 6.92 9.44
C GLN A 413 -5.62 8.40 9.75
N ARG A 414 -4.66 9.28 9.40
CA ARG A 414 -4.79 10.74 9.52
C ARG A 414 -5.93 11.31 8.67
N VAL A 415 -6.24 10.67 7.53
CA VAL A 415 -7.23 11.15 6.56
C VAL A 415 -8.32 10.15 6.21
N LEU A 416 -8.21 8.89 6.61
CA LEU A 416 -9.23 7.87 6.32
C LEU A 416 -9.87 7.32 7.60
N GLY A 417 -9.71 8.01 8.74
CA GLY A 417 -10.36 7.65 10.00
C GLY A 417 -11.87 7.95 10.04
N THR A 418 -12.57 7.35 10.99
CA THR A 418 -14.02 7.52 11.17
C THR A 418 -14.39 8.92 11.68
N GLY A 419 -15.37 9.57 11.05
CA GLY A 419 -16.07 10.74 11.65
C GLY A 419 -15.60 12.15 11.30
N GLY A 420 -14.65 12.36 10.38
CA GLY A 420 -14.23 13.70 9.94
C GLY A 420 -14.86 14.15 8.61
N SER A 421 -15.62 15.25 8.60
CA SER A 421 -16.05 15.92 7.34
C SER A 421 -14.87 16.45 6.52
N SER A 422 -13.71 16.60 7.16
CA SER A 422 -12.42 17.02 6.60
C SER A 422 -11.76 16.03 5.64
N THR A 423 -12.38 14.87 5.37
CA THR A 423 -11.72 13.78 4.62
C THR A 423 -12.48 13.35 3.36
N GLN A 424 -13.43 14.19 2.93
CA GLN A 424 -14.37 13.84 1.87
C GLN A 424 -13.68 13.43 0.57
N VAL A 425 -12.66 14.17 0.10
CA VAL A 425 -11.96 13.85 -1.16
C VAL A 425 -11.32 12.46 -1.15
N PHE A 426 -10.70 12.06 -0.03
CA PHE A 426 -10.05 10.76 0.08
C PHE A 426 -11.07 9.62 0.21
N ARG A 427 -12.16 9.86 0.94
CA ARG A 427 -13.29 8.91 1.05
C ARG A 427 -13.99 8.73 -0.29
N GLU A 428 -14.25 9.83 -0.99
CA GLU A 428 -14.83 9.84 -2.33
C GLU A 428 -13.94 9.12 -3.33
N CYS A 429 -12.62 9.37 -3.29
CA CYS A 429 -11.66 8.63 -4.08
C CYS A 429 -11.67 7.12 -3.74
N ALA A 430 -11.79 6.73 -2.48
CA ALA A 430 -11.88 5.34 -2.07
C ALA A 430 -13.20 4.66 -2.52
N MET A 431 -14.30 5.41 -2.56
CA MET A 431 -15.62 4.86 -2.89
C MET A 431 -15.91 4.87 -4.40
N GLU A 432 -15.38 5.85 -5.13
CA GLU A 432 -15.74 6.10 -6.54
C GLU A 432 -14.54 6.14 -7.48
N GLY A 433 -13.32 6.37 -6.98
CA GLY A 433 -12.12 6.58 -7.79
C GLY A 433 -11.87 5.45 -8.79
N ARG A 434 -12.16 4.20 -8.39
CA ARG A 434 -12.08 3.01 -9.26
C ARG A 434 -12.81 3.19 -10.60
N LYS A 435 -13.98 3.85 -10.61
CA LYS A 435 -14.77 4.09 -11.84
C LYS A 435 -14.03 4.97 -12.85
N PHE A 436 -13.11 5.80 -12.35
CA PHE A 436 -12.37 6.79 -13.11
C PHE A 436 -10.88 6.42 -13.30
N GLY A 437 -10.49 5.19 -12.93
CA GLY A 437 -9.10 4.73 -13.01
C GLY A 437 -8.18 5.33 -11.95
N VAL A 438 -8.71 5.81 -10.83
CA VAL A 438 -7.95 6.38 -9.71
C VAL A 438 -8.05 5.46 -8.49
N GLY A 439 -6.93 4.82 -8.14
CA GLY A 439 -6.77 4.00 -6.95
C GLY A 439 -6.10 4.75 -5.80
N LEU A 440 -6.22 4.20 -4.59
CA LEU A 440 -5.51 4.65 -3.40
C LEU A 440 -4.59 3.54 -2.89
N CYS A 441 -3.35 3.88 -2.55
CA CYS A 441 -2.45 3.03 -1.79
C CYS A 441 -2.41 3.53 -0.34
N VAL A 442 -3.15 2.84 0.52
CA VAL A 442 -3.36 3.17 1.94
C VAL A 442 -2.25 2.53 2.75
N VAL A 443 -1.31 3.32 3.26
CA VAL A 443 -0.18 2.83 4.06
C VAL A 443 -0.38 3.23 5.52
N THR A 444 -0.40 2.26 6.44
CA THR A 444 -0.61 2.55 7.88
C THR A 444 -0.13 1.42 8.81
N GLN A 445 0.28 1.78 10.04
CA GLN A 445 0.43 0.82 11.15
C GLN A 445 -0.86 0.55 11.93
N GLN A 446 -1.90 1.34 11.73
CA GLN A 446 -3.12 1.32 12.53
C GLN A 446 -4.33 1.00 11.63
N PRO A 447 -4.42 -0.21 11.05
CA PRO A 447 -5.53 -0.58 10.19
C PRO A 447 -6.89 -0.43 10.89
N LYS A 448 -6.96 -0.67 12.21
CA LYS A 448 -8.16 -0.51 13.04
C LYS A 448 -8.71 0.94 13.07
N ASN A 449 -7.86 1.93 12.76
CA ASN A 449 -8.24 3.33 12.77
C ASN A 449 -8.71 3.84 11.40
N ILE A 450 -8.76 2.97 10.38
CA ILE A 450 -9.32 3.30 9.06
C ILE A 450 -10.82 3.03 9.05
N ASP A 451 -11.61 3.88 8.38
CA ASP A 451 -13.04 3.67 8.18
C ASP A 451 -13.30 2.29 7.55
N PRO A 452 -14.10 1.42 8.19
CA PRO A 452 -14.38 0.08 7.68
C PRO A 452 -14.93 0.07 6.24
N ARG A 453 -15.66 1.11 5.83
CA ARG A 453 -16.17 1.23 4.46
C ARG A 453 -15.03 1.42 3.45
N VAL A 454 -13.99 2.15 3.82
CA VAL A 454 -12.79 2.34 2.99
C VAL A 454 -11.98 1.06 2.94
N LEU A 455 -11.76 0.39 4.08
CA LEU A 455 -11.09 -0.92 4.11
C LEU A 455 -11.79 -1.96 3.25
N ALA A 456 -13.12 -1.97 3.24
CA ALA A 456 -13.92 -2.88 2.42
C ALA A 456 -13.80 -2.63 0.90
N GLN A 457 -13.32 -1.45 0.47
CA GLN A 457 -13.04 -1.17 -0.95
C GLN A 457 -11.63 -1.60 -1.38
N ILE A 458 -10.74 -1.92 -0.44
CA ILE A 458 -9.38 -2.35 -0.77
C ILE A 458 -9.40 -3.78 -1.32
N ASN A 459 -8.87 -3.96 -2.53
CA ASN A 459 -8.79 -5.28 -3.16
C ASN A 459 -7.43 -5.96 -2.92
N THR A 460 -6.33 -5.19 -2.93
CA THR A 460 -4.98 -5.73 -2.78
C THR A 460 -4.44 -5.47 -1.38
N PHE A 461 -4.06 -6.53 -0.66
CA PHE A 461 -3.52 -6.42 0.70
C PHE A 461 -2.05 -6.86 0.76
N VAL A 462 -1.21 -5.98 1.29
CA VAL A 462 0.18 -6.27 1.65
C VAL A 462 0.26 -6.19 3.17
N VAL A 463 0.24 -7.35 3.81
CA VAL A 463 0.26 -7.46 5.28
C VAL A 463 1.62 -8.00 5.71
N MET A 464 2.33 -7.19 6.50
CA MET A 464 3.59 -7.57 7.13
C MET A 464 3.36 -7.80 8.64
N GLY A 465 4.41 -7.88 9.45
CA GLY A 465 4.27 -8.04 10.90
C GLY A 465 3.32 -7.00 11.50
N LEU A 466 2.19 -7.47 12.03
CA LEU A 466 1.23 -6.68 12.81
C LEU A 466 1.35 -7.11 14.28
N GLY A 467 1.48 -6.12 15.17
CA GLY A 467 1.64 -6.37 16.62
C GLY A 467 0.31 -6.69 17.30
N ASP A 468 -0.80 -6.27 16.69
CA ASP A 468 -2.15 -6.57 17.14
C ASP A 468 -2.66 -7.80 16.38
N LYS A 469 -2.65 -8.96 17.06
CA LYS A 469 -3.34 -10.16 16.59
C LYS A 469 -4.86 -9.97 16.56
#